data_AF-A0A7Y9SIQ6-F1
#
_entry.id   AF-A0A7Y9SIQ6-F1
#
_cell.length_a   1.000
_cell.length_b   1.000
_cell.length_c   1.000
_cell.angle_alpha   90.00
_cell.angle_beta   90.00
_cell.angle_gamma   90.00
#
_symmetry.space_group_name_H-M   'P 1'
#
loop_
_entity.id
_entity.type
_entity.pdbx_description
1 polymer ?
#
loop_
_entity_poly.entity_id
_entity_poly.type
_entity_poly.pdbx_seq_one_letter_code
_entity_poly.pdbx_strand_id
1 'polypeptide(L)'
;MRTARMALAAAGIVVLAIGAVLALTELRPSWYASIALWLIAALVIHDGVIAVGVLGVSILARRASRRIPFAVVLVIQGAAVIAAIVIALVVPEIIGQAFGTANSSVLPLDYVRNLLGFLAALVALAAATSAGIVIMGRFRERASTKAP
;
A
#
# COMPACT_ATOMS: atom_id res chain seq x y z
N MET A 1 -4.81 25.64 8.85
CA MET A 1 -3.92 24.48 9.09
C MET A 1 -3.90 24.03 10.56
N ARG A 2 -3.68 24.91 11.55
CA ARG A 2 -3.64 24.54 12.98
C ARG A 2 -4.92 23.89 13.49
N THR A 3 -6.09 24.44 13.14
CA THR A 3 -7.40 23.89 13.52
C THR A 3 -7.66 22.51 12.94
N ALA A 4 -7.41 22.33 11.63
CA ALA A 4 -7.52 21.02 10.97
C ALA A 4 -6.57 19.97 11.58
N ARG A 5 -5.33 20.37 11.89
CA ARG A 5 -4.37 19.50 12.57
C ARG A 5 -4.84 19.07 13.95
N MET A 6 -5.35 20.02 14.74
CA MET A 6 -5.90 19.70 16.07
C MET A 6 -7.15 18.83 15.96
N ALA A 7 -8.02 19.08 14.98
CA ALA A 7 -9.20 18.25 14.74
C ALA A 7 -8.83 16.80 14.39
N LEU A 8 -7.85 16.60 13.50
CA LEU A 8 -7.35 15.27 13.16
C LEU A 8 -6.66 14.58 14.35
N ALA A 9 -5.87 15.31 15.12
CA ALA A 9 -5.23 14.77 16.33
C ALA A 9 -6.28 14.36 17.37
N ALA A 10 -7.28 15.20 17.63
CA ALA A 10 -8.38 14.89 18.54
C ALA A 10 -9.19 13.68 18.05
N ALA A 11 -9.53 13.62 16.76
CA ALA A 11 -10.22 12.48 16.16
C ALA A 11 -9.39 11.19 16.31
N GLY A 12 -8.08 11.24 16.04
CA GLY A 12 -7.18 10.09 16.24
C GLY A 12 -7.14 9.62 17.69
N ILE A 13 -7.07 10.54 18.65
CA ILE A 13 -7.11 10.22 20.09
C ILE A 13 -8.45 9.56 20.46
N VAL A 14 -9.57 10.08 19.96
CA VAL A 14 -10.90 9.50 20.21
C VAL A 14 -10.97 8.06 19.67
N VAL A 15 -10.50 7.83 18.45
CA VAL A 15 -10.47 6.49 17.85
C VAL A 15 -9.58 5.53 18.64
N LEU A 16 -8.39 5.99 19.08
CA LEU A 16 -7.50 5.19 19.93
C LEU A 16 -8.13 4.85 21.28
N ALA A 17 -8.80 5.83 21.91
CA ALA A 17 -9.49 5.62 23.18
C ALA A 17 -10.63 4.61 23.05
N ILE A 18 -11.43 4.71 21.98
CA ILE A 18 -12.48 3.73 21.66
C ILE A 18 -11.87 2.34 21.47
N GLY A 19 -10.81 2.23 20.68
CA GLY A 19 -10.11 0.96 20.47
C GLY A 19 -9.56 0.35 21.77
N ALA A 20 -9.01 1.18 22.66
CA ALA A 20 -8.50 0.73 23.96
C ALA A 20 -9.62 0.25 24.89
N VAL A 21 -10.75 0.97 24.94
CA VAL A 21 -11.91 0.55 25.73
C VAL A 21 -12.44 -0.80 25.22
N LEU A 22 -12.67 -0.92 23.91
CA LEU A 22 -13.13 -2.18 23.32
C LEU A 22 -12.15 -3.33 23.56
N ALA A 23 -10.84 -3.06 23.51
CA ALA A 23 -9.84 -4.08 23.81
C ALA A 23 -9.88 -4.55 25.27
N LEU A 24 -10.27 -3.68 26.22
CA LEU A 24 -10.38 -4.04 27.63
C LEU A 24 -11.72 -4.69 27.97
N THR A 25 -12.81 -4.32 27.27
CA THR A 25 -14.17 -4.80 27.59
C THR A 25 -14.57 -6.05 26.81
N GLU A 26 -14.14 -6.19 25.56
CA GLU A 26 -14.64 -7.25 24.66
C GLU A 26 -13.62 -8.38 24.42
N LEU A 27 -12.32 -8.13 24.60
CA LEU A 27 -11.27 -9.10 24.29
C LEU A 27 -10.82 -9.86 25.54
N ARG A 28 -10.66 -11.18 25.42
CA ARG A 28 -10.09 -11.98 26.51
C ARG A 28 -8.60 -11.63 26.66
N PRO A 29 -8.07 -11.50 27.90
CA PRO A 29 -6.67 -11.12 28.14
C PRO A 29 -5.63 -12.00 27.44
N SER A 30 -5.96 -13.26 27.17
CA SER A 30 -5.11 -14.19 26.41
C SER A 30 -4.76 -13.71 25.00
N TRP A 31 -5.56 -12.82 24.39
CA TRP A 31 -5.35 -12.31 23.04
C TRP A 31 -4.44 -11.08 22.98
N TYR A 32 -4.15 -10.44 24.11
CA TYR A 32 -3.38 -9.19 24.13
C TYR A 32 -1.98 -9.36 23.54
N ALA A 33 -1.32 -10.49 23.83
CA ALA A 33 -0.02 -10.80 23.25
C ALA A 33 -0.08 -10.92 21.72
N SER A 34 -1.10 -11.61 21.19
CA SER A 34 -1.28 -11.77 19.74
C SER A 34 -1.59 -10.44 19.04
N ILE A 35 -2.42 -9.60 19.66
CA ILE A 35 -2.73 -8.26 19.14
C ILE A 35 -1.47 -7.39 19.14
N ALA A 36 -0.73 -7.38 20.25
CA ALA A 36 0.52 -6.62 20.35
C ALA A 36 1.54 -7.08 19.30
N LEU A 37 1.70 -8.40 19.11
CA LEU A 37 2.55 -8.96 18.06
C LEU A 37 2.12 -8.49 16.67
N TRP A 38 0.81 -8.49 16.38
CA TRP A 38 0.29 -8.05 15.10
C TRP A 38 0.52 -6.56 14.86
N LEU A 39 0.28 -5.71 15.87
CA LEU A 39 0.54 -4.26 15.79
C LEU A 39 2.02 -3.97 15.55
N ILE A 40 2.92 -4.66 16.25
CA ILE A 40 4.37 -4.53 16.07
C ILE A 40 4.77 -5.00 14.68
N ALA A 41 4.26 -6.16 14.23
CA ALA A 41 4.54 -6.68 12.89
C ALA A 41 4.07 -5.70 11.81
N ALA A 42 2.87 -5.13 11.94
CA ALA A 42 2.33 -4.13 11.03
C ALA A 42 3.21 -2.88 10.98
N LEU A 43 3.69 -2.38 12.12
CA LEU A 43 4.60 -1.23 12.19
C LEU A 43 5.93 -1.53 11.48
N VAL A 44 6.54 -2.68 11.76
CA VAL A 44 7.81 -3.10 11.15
C VAL A 44 7.65 -3.26 9.64
N ILE A 45 6.57 -3.91 9.18
CA ILE A 45 6.30 -4.07 7.75
C ILE A 45 6.09 -2.69 7.11
N HIS A 46 5.26 -1.83 7.69
CA HIS A 46 4.94 -0.53 7.10
C HIS A 46 6.16 0.40 7.03
N ASP A 47 6.82 0.64 8.16
CA ASP A 47 7.89 1.65 8.24
C ASP A 47 9.26 1.06 7.89
N GLY A 48 9.52 -0.17 8.31
CA GLY A 48 10.81 -0.83 8.10
C GLY A 48 10.97 -1.43 6.70
N VAL A 49 9.88 -1.95 6.11
CA VAL A 49 9.94 -2.64 4.81
C VAL A 49 9.34 -1.80 3.70
N ILE A 50 8.09 -1.35 3.84
CA ILE A 50 7.38 -0.65 2.76
C ILE A 50 8.00 0.71 2.52
N ALA A 51 8.17 1.54 3.54
CA ALA A 51 8.74 2.88 3.36
C ALA A 51 10.18 2.82 2.81
N VAL A 52 11.00 1.90 3.32
CA VAL A 52 12.37 1.67 2.82
C VAL A 52 12.36 1.15 1.38
N GLY A 53 11.47 0.23 1.05
CA GLY A 53 11.30 -0.30 -0.31
C GLY A 53 10.90 0.80 -1.31
N VAL A 54 9.92 1.63 -0.95
CA VAL A 54 9.47 2.77 -1.77
C VAL A 54 10.60 3.80 -1.93
N LEU A 55 11.37 4.07 -0.88
CA LEU A 55 12.57 4.90 -0.97
C LEU A 55 13.60 4.29 -1.93
N GLY A 56 13.85 2.98 -1.83
CA GLY A 56 14.75 2.25 -2.71
C GLY A 56 14.32 2.35 -4.19
N VAL A 57 13.04 2.15 -4.49
CA VAL A 57 12.46 2.34 -5.83
C VAL A 57 12.69 3.76 -6.34
N SER A 58 12.51 4.75 -5.46
CA SER A 58 12.74 6.17 -5.79
C SER A 58 14.19 6.44 -6.16
N ILE A 59 15.14 5.90 -5.38
CA ILE A 59 16.57 6.03 -5.64
C ILE A 59 16.96 5.30 -6.93
N LEU A 60 16.42 4.11 -7.16
CA LEU A 60 16.76 3.29 -8.32
C LEU A 60 16.21 3.90 -9.61
N ALA A 61 14.97 4.38 -9.61
CA ALA A 61 14.43 5.20 -10.71
C ALA A 61 15.30 6.46 -10.93
N ARG A 62 15.76 7.06 -9.83
CA ARG A 62 16.78 8.11 -9.73
C ARG A 62 18.02 7.85 -10.60
N ARG A 63 18.63 6.71 -10.32
CA ARG A 63 19.89 6.27 -10.92
C ARG A 63 19.73 5.76 -12.34
N ALA A 64 18.62 5.06 -12.61
CA ALA A 64 18.38 4.41 -13.90
C ALA A 64 18.35 5.39 -15.07
N SER A 65 17.80 6.60 -14.90
CA SER A 65 17.91 7.66 -15.90
C SER A 65 17.46 9.01 -15.36
N ARG A 66 18.31 10.05 -15.52
CA ARG A 66 17.91 11.44 -15.24
C ARG A 66 16.77 11.95 -16.13
N ARG A 67 16.40 11.21 -17.17
CA ARG A 67 15.33 11.57 -18.12
C ARG A 67 13.97 10.98 -17.76
N ILE A 68 13.83 10.22 -16.67
CA ILE A 68 12.53 9.70 -16.25
C ILE A 68 11.69 10.87 -15.72
N PRO A 69 10.49 11.14 -16.29
CA PRO A 69 9.61 12.18 -15.78
C PRO A 69 9.25 11.93 -14.32
N PHE A 70 9.22 12.97 -13.49
CA PHE A 70 8.86 12.84 -12.08
C PHE A 70 7.50 12.16 -11.87
N ALA A 71 6.54 12.45 -12.75
CA ALA A 71 5.21 11.82 -12.72
C ALA A 71 5.26 10.29 -12.87
N VAL A 72 6.19 9.74 -13.64
CA VAL A 72 6.38 8.27 -13.77
C VAL A 72 6.85 7.68 -12.44
N VAL A 73 7.77 8.36 -11.75
CA VAL A 73 8.26 7.92 -10.43
C VAL A 73 7.10 7.89 -9.43
N LEU A 74 6.24 8.89 -9.43
CA LEU A 74 5.06 8.93 -8.55
C LEU A 74 4.08 7.78 -8.84
N VAL A 75 3.84 7.45 -10.12
CA VAL A 75 2.97 6.32 -10.49
C VAL A 75 3.53 5.01 -9.98
N ILE A 76 4.83 4.77 -10.15
CA ILE A 76 5.49 3.54 -9.69
C ILE A 76 5.47 3.46 -8.15
N GLN A 77 5.74 4.56 -7.46
CA GLN A 77 5.64 4.61 -5.99
C GLN A 77 4.23 4.30 -5.50
N GLY A 78 3.21 4.93 -6.11
CA GLY A 78 1.81 4.69 -5.76
C GLY A 78 1.43 3.23 -5.98
N ALA A 79 1.80 2.65 -7.11
CA ALA A 79 1.56 1.22 -7.39
C ALA A 79 2.28 0.31 -6.38
N ALA A 80 3.52 0.62 -6.01
CA ALA A 80 4.26 -0.15 -5.01
C ALA A 80 3.60 -0.10 -3.62
N VAL A 81 3.13 1.07 -3.18
CA VAL A 81 2.42 1.24 -1.90
C VAL A 81 1.11 0.45 -1.91
N ILE A 82 0.31 0.58 -2.98
CA ILE A 82 -0.96 -0.16 -3.12
C ILE A 82 -0.71 -1.67 -3.09
N ALA A 83 0.28 -2.16 -3.86
CA ALA A 83 0.64 -3.57 -3.87
C ALA A 83 1.01 -4.06 -2.47
N ALA A 84 1.85 -3.32 -1.75
CA ALA A 84 2.30 -3.72 -0.43
C ALA A 84 1.17 -3.75 0.61
N ILE A 85 0.25 -2.78 0.59
CA ILE A 85 -0.91 -2.77 1.48
C ILE A 85 -1.83 -3.95 1.18
N VAL A 86 -2.14 -4.21 -0.09
CA VAL A 86 -3.00 -5.33 -0.46
C VAL A 86 -2.36 -6.67 -0.08
N ILE A 87 -1.05 -6.84 -0.27
CA ILE A 87 -0.32 -8.02 0.20
C ILE A 87 -0.45 -8.17 1.73
N ALA A 88 -0.22 -7.09 2.50
CA ALA A 88 -0.31 -7.13 3.96
C ALA A 88 -1.70 -7.53 4.46
N LEU A 89 -2.77 -7.19 3.71
CA LEU A 89 -4.14 -7.57 4.03
C LEU A 89 -4.46 -9.03 3.63
N VAL A 90 -4.04 -9.45 2.44
CA VAL A 90 -4.44 -10.76 1.87
C VAL A 90 -3.56 -11.91 2.36
N VAL A 91 -2.30 -11.67 2.73
CA VAL A 91 -1.40 -12.72 3.21
C VAL A 91 -1.93 -13.44 4.46
N PRO A 92 -2.44 -12.76 5.50
CA PRO A 92 -3.09 -13.43 6.62
C PRO A 92 -4.26 -14.32 6.21
N GLU A 93 -5.06 -13.92 5.21
CA GLU A 93 -6.18 -14.71 4.70
C GLU A 93 -5.68 -15.99 4.02
N ILE A 94 -4.66 -15.89 3.16
CA ILE A 94 -4.01 -17.05 2.51
C ILE A 94 -3.46 -18.02 3.56
N ILE A 95 -2.77 -17.49 4.58
CA ILE A 95 -2.23 -18.31 5.67
C ILE A 95 -3.37 -18.98 6.44
N GLY A 96 -4.44 -18.25 6.75
CA GLY A 96 -5.63 -18.79 7.42
C GLY A 96 -6.29 -19.90 6.62
N GLN A 97 -6.30 -19.80 5.29
CA GLN A 97 -6.80 -20.81 4.38
C GLN A 97 -6.03 -22.14 4.48
N ALA A 98 -4.71 -22.07 4.66
CA ALA A 98 -3.85 -23.25 4.80
C ALA A 98 -4.12 -24.04 6.09
N PHE A 99 -4.65 -23.41 7.14
CA PHE A 99 -5.02 -24.07 8.39
C PHE A 99 -6.41 -24.73 8.36
N GLY A 100 -7.20 -24.49 7.31
CA GLY A 100 -8.57 -24.96 7.19
C GLY A 100 -9.56 -24.12 8.00
N THR A 101 -10.82 -24.04 7.55
CA THR A 101 -11.89 -23.31 8.24
C THR A 101 -12.98 -24.28 8.68
N ALA A 102 -13.54 -24.06 9.88
CA ALA A 102 -14.69 -24.84 10.37
C ALA A 102 -15.97 -24.61 9.54
N ASN A 103 -16.01 -23.52 8.76
CA ASN A 103 -17.09 -23.19 7.85
C ASN A 103 -16.52 -22.78 6.49
N SER A 104 -16.95 -23.48 5.45
CA SER A 104 -16.47 -23.30 4.07
C SER A 104 -16.92 -21.98 3.43
N SER A 105 -17.91 -21.28 4.00
CA SER A 105 -18.32 -19.95 3.50
C SER A 105 -17.43 -18.80 3.97
N VAL A 106 -16.47 -19.05 4.88
CA VAL A 106 -15.64 -18.00 5.48
C VAL A 106 -14.51 -17.56 4.55
N LEU A 107 -13.83 -18.50 3.88
CA LEU A 107 -12.77 -18.23 2.89
C LEU A 107 -13.06 -18.96 1.55
N PRO A 108 -14.12 -18.56 0.81
CA PRO A 108 -14.58 -19.30 -0.36
C PRO A 108 -13.76 -19.04 -1.63
N LEU A 109 -12.97 -17.95 -1.66
CA LEU A 109 -12.24 -17.51 -2.85
C LEU A 109 -10.82 -18.09 -2.89
N ASP A 110 -10.26 -18.24 -4.08
CA ASP A 110 -8.82 -18.48 -4.24
C ASP A 110 -8.05 -17.16 -4.09
N TYR A 111 -7.60 -16.87 -2.88
CA TYR A 111 -6.92 -15.60 -2.55
C TYR A 111 -5.55 -15.50 -3.19
N VAL A 112 -4.84 -16.61 -3.42
CA VAL A 112 -3.56 -16.61 -4.12
C VAL A 112 -3.76 -16.16 -5.56
N ARG A 113 -4.70 -16.80 -6.27
CA ARG A 113 -5.01 -16.45 -7.66
C ARG A 113 -5.51 -15.01 -7.79
N ASN A 114 -6.37 -14.56 -6.88
CA ASN A 114 -6.91 -13.21 -6.90
C ASN A 114 -5.83 -12.16 -6.61
N LEU A 115 -4.94 -12.42 -5.65
CA LEU A 115 -3.82 -11.53 -5.35
C LEU A 115 -2.88 -11.42 -6.55
N LEU A 116 -2.51 -12.54 -7.18
CA LEU A 116 -1.66 -12.52 -8.36
C LEU A 116 -2.32 -11.78 -9.54
N GLY A 117 -3.62 -12.02 -9.76
CA GLY A 117 -4.40 -11.30 -10.77
C GLY A 117 -4.44 -9.79 -10.53
N PHE A 118 -4.67 -9.39 -9.27
CA PHE A 118 -4.64 -7.98 -8.86
C PHE A 118 -3.27 -7.35 -9.07
N LEU A 119 -2.19 -8.00 -8.62
CA LEU A 119 -0.82 -7.49 -8.77
C LEU A 119 -0.44 -7.36 -10.25
N ALA A 120 -0.80 -8.35 -11.08
CA ALA A 120 -0.59 -8.29 -12.52
C ALA A 120 -1.34 -7.11 -13.17
N ALA A 121 -2.61 -6.92 -12.82
CA ALA A 121 -3.41 -5.80 -13.32
C ALA A 121 -2.84 -4.44 -12.88
N LEU A 122 -2.39 -4.33 -11.62
CA LEU A 122 -1.80 -3.13 -11.08
C LEU A 122 -0.48 -2.78 -11.78
N VAL A 123 0.39 -3.77 -12.00
CA VAL A 123 1.65 -3.59 -12.74
C VAL A 123 1.36 -3.18 -14.19
N ALA A 124 0.41 -3.84 -14.86
CA ALA A 124 0.03 -3.50 -16.22
C ALA A 124 -0.51 -2.06 -16.32
N LEU A 125 -1.36 -1.65 -15.38
CA LEU A 125 -1.89 -0.30 -15.32
C LEU A 125 -0.78 0.73 -15.09
N ALA A 126 0.08 0.50 -14.10
CA ALA A 126 1.20 1.39 -13.80
C ALA A 126 2.15 1.54 -14.99
N ALA A 127 2.44 0.44 -15.71
CA ALA A 127 3.26 0.45 -16.92
C ALA A 127 2.58 1.24 -18.06
N ALA A 128 1.29 1.00 -18.31
CA ALA A 128 0.52 1.70 -19.34
C ALA A 128 0.44 3.21 -19.06
N THR A 129 0.14 3.61 -17.82
CA THR A 129 0.12 5.02 -17.41
C THR A 129 1.50 5.67 -17.56
N SER A 130 2.55 4.98 -17.12
CA SER A 130 3.93 5.47 -17.24
C SER A 130 4.35 5.67 -18.69
N ALA A 131 4.04 4.70 -19.57
CA ALA A 131 4.30 4.80 -21.00
C ALA A 131 3.53 5.97 -21.63
N GLY A 132 2.25 6.13 -21.28
CA GLY A 132 1.42 7.25 -21.74
C GLY A 132 2.01 8.62 -21.37
N ILE A 133 2.50 8.77 -20.12
CA ILE A 133 3.17 10.00 -19.66
C ILE A 133 4.42 10.30 -20.51
N VAL A 134 5.26 9.30 -20.74
CA VAL A 134 6.50 9.47 -21.52
C VAL A 134 6.20 9.83 -22.98
N ILE A 135 5.23 9.16 -23.59
CA ILE A 135 4.82 9.40 -24.97
C ILE A 135 4.26 10.82 -25.11
N MET A 136 3.36 11.24 -24.21
CA MET A 136 2.77 12.57 -24.24
C MET A 136 3.80 13.67 -24.01
N GLY A 137 4.77 13.46 -23.11
CA GLY A 137 5.87 14.39 -22.87
C GLY A 137 6.70 14.65 -24.15
N ARG A 138 7.01 13.58 -24.88
CA ARG A 138 7.75 13.67 -26.16
C ARG A 138 6.98 14.41 -27.24
N PHE A 139 5.66 14.23 -27.32
CA PHE A 139 4.84 14.97 -28.28
C PHE A 139 4.81 16.47 -27.97
N ARG A 140 4.73 16.85 -26.70
CA ARG A 140 4.73 18.26 -26.27
C ARG A 140 6.06 18.96 -26.55
N GLU A 141 7.19 18.29 -26.28
CA GLU A 141 8.52 18.81 -26.61
C GLU A 141 8.64 19.10 -28.12
N ARG A 142 8.26 18.14 -28.98
CA ARG A 142 8.30 18.30 -30.44
C ARG A 142 7.39 19.41 -30.97
N ALA A 143 6.23 19.62 -30.34
CA ALA A 143 5.32 20.71 -30.71
C ALA A 143 5.90 22.08 -30.33
N SER A 144 6.57 22.19 -29.18
CA SER A 144 7.20 23.43 -28.73
C SER A 144 8.42 23.84 -29.57
N THR A 145 9.18 22.89 -30.11
CA THR A 145 10.34 23.19 -30.98
C THR A 145 9.94 23.67 -32.39
N LYS A 146 8.66 23.49 -32.77
CA LYS A 146 8.10 23.92 -34.06
C LYS A 146 7.31 25.24 -33.96
N ALA A 147 7.21 25.84 -32.78
CA ALA A 147 6.60 27.16 -32.63
C ALA A 147 7.63 28.25 -33.00
N PRO A 148 7.28 29.21 -33.87
CA PRO A 148 8.18 30.24 -34.39
C PRO A 148 8.60 31.28 -33.35
#